data_AF-A0A6C0AEP4-F1
#
_entry.id   AF-A0A6C0AEP4-F1
#
_cell.length_a   1.000
_cell.length_b   1.000
_cell.length_c   1.000
_cell.angle_alpha   90.00
_cell.angle_beta   90.00
_cell.angle_gamma   90.00
#
_symmetry.space_group_name_H-M   'P 1'
#
loop_
_entity.id
_entity.type
_entity.pdbx_description
1 polymer ?
#
loop_
_entity_poly.entity_id
_entity_poly.type
_entity_poly.pdbx_seq_one_letter_code
_entity_poly.pdbx_strand_id
1 'polypeptide(L)'
;MLSIKEIEIKYNIIFIPFLVENYSEEIFNIFNHNIKTYENNDDAYIIFILGSYYQEIKKDYFEMEKCYLKSIQYKNIFSMKNLAYYYQKITKNYPEMEKLYLMAIKENKDLASMIFLAKHHQDITKNYPEMEKLYLMAIKEYRDINAMNNLAYYHQYVTKNYPEMEKFYLMAIEIGNFLSMNNLAFYHKEITKDYIKMEKYFLMSVKLNNKHALKYLIFYYYEYNIKKLNFLLDLDLDLNFKFYTNIYLKKEILCHYNKIDKRFELICNKVINKEEFKINKPDFNLNIYFENSVEIYKIHSIFLNYRFFEILLGDGDFEGKNEVNIYLSNKKTIDLFIKYLYTNNLEYENISEEVIDELLFLGKQYCMNNLIILCTLIKIL
;
A
#
# COMPACT_ATOMS: atom_id res chain seq x y z
N MET A 1 -11.76 43.82 -15.46
CA MET A 1 -11.27 42.71 -16.31
C MET A 1 -10.63 41.69 -15.40
N LEU A 2 -10.86 40.40 -15.63
CA LEU A 2 -10.28 39.31 -14.86
C LEU A 2 -8.87 39.02 -15.37
N SER A 3 -7.92 38.82 -14.46
CA SER A 3 -6.62 38.24 -14.75
C SER A 3 -6.75 36.77 -15.18
N ILE A 4 -5.70 36.20 -15.78
CA ILE A 4 -5.72 34.80 -16.24
C ILE A 4 -6.03 33.83 -15.09
N LYS A 5 -5.41 33.99 -13.91
CA LYS A 5 -5.71 33.15 -12.75
C LYS A 5 -7.16 33.28 -12.28
N GLU A 6 -7.73 34.47 -12.33
CA GLU A 6 -9.14 34.67 -11.97
C GLU A 6 -10.08 34.05 -13.02
N ILE A 7 -9.72 34.08 -14.30
CA ILE A 7 -10.43 33.38 -15.38
C ILE A 7 -10.41 31.86 -15.12
N GLU A 8 -9.24 31.29 -14.84
CA GLU A 8 -9.07 29.87 -14.55
C GLU A 8 -9.95 29.41 -13.39
N ILE A 9 -9.92 30.16 -12.27
CA ILE A 9 -10.73 29.85 -11.10
C ILE A 9 -12.22 30.02 -11.38
N LYS A 10 -12.62 31.14 -11.99
CA LYS A 10 -14.04 31.48 -12.19
C LYS A 10 -14.72 30.50 -13.14
N TYR A 11 -14.04 30.09 -14.22
CA TYR A 11 -14.62 29.24 -15.25
C TYR A 11 -14.16 27.79 -15.15
N ASN A 12 -13.37 27.44 -14.13
CA ASN A 12 -12.78 26.13 -13.93
C ASN A 12 -12.03 25.62 -15.19
N ILE A 13 -11.25 26.52 -15.78
CA ILE A 13 -10.40 26.27 -16.94
C ILE A 13 -8.97 26.19 -16.44
N ILE A 14 -8.15 25.30 -17.02
CA ILE A 14 -6.71 25.29 -16.80
C ILE A 14 -6.07 25.48 -18.16
N PHE A 15 -5.39 26.61 -18.36
CA PHE A 15 -4.64 26.82 -19.59
C PHE A 15 -3.32 26.07 -19.51
N ILE A 16 -2.90 25.47 -20.62
CA ILE A 16 -1.58 24.84 -20.67
C ILE A 16 -0.48 25.91 -20.55
N PRO A 17 0.65 25.62 -19.89
CA PRO A 17 1.71 26.61 -19.66
C PRO A 17 2.17 27.32 -20.93
N PHE A 18 2.29 26.58 -22.04
CA PHE A 18 2.64 27.14 -23.36
C PHE A 18 1.72 28.28 -23.80
N LEU A 19 0.40 28.15 -23.61
CA LEU A 19 -0.55 29.19 -23.99
C LEU A 19 -0.46 30.41 -23.08
N VAL A 20 -0.27 30.19 -21.78
CA VAL A 20 -0.09 31.28 -20.82
C VAL A 20 1.19 32.07 -21.12
N GLU A 21 2.26 31.39 -21.51
CA GLU A 21 3.54 32.01 -21.81
C GLU A 21 3.51 32.81 -23.13
N ASN A 22 2.89 32.26 -24.18
CA ASN A 22 2.98 32.81 -25.53
C ASN A 22 1.75 33.61 -25.99
N TYR A 23 0.59 33.44 -25.33
CA TYR A 23 -0.69 34.02 -25.74
C TYR A 23 -1.46 34.67 -24.57
N SER A 24 -0.75 35.15 -23.54
CA SER A 24 -1.38 35.72 -22.33
C SER A 24 -2.28 36.91 -22.64
N GLU A 25 -1.87 37.79 -23.55
CA GLU A 25 -2.64 38.98 -23.93
C GLU A 25 -3.94 38.59 -24.65
N GLU A 26 -3.86 37.64 -25.59
CA GLU A 26 -5.00 37.13 -26.33
C GLU A 26 -5.98 36.40 -25.42
N ILE A 27 -5.48 35.55 -24.51
CA ILE A 27 -6.31 34.89 -23.50
C ILE A 27 -7.03 35.95 -22.66
N PHE A 28 -6.28 36.94 -22.15
CA PHE A 28 -6.85 38.00 -21.33
C PHE A 28 -7.93 38.78 -22.09
N ASN A 29 -7.67 39.18 -23.34
CA ASN A 29 -8.61 39.97 -24.12
C ASN A 29 -9.86 39.16 -24.51
N ILE A 30 -9.67 37.94 -25.02
CA ILE A 30 -10.77 37.07 -25.46
C ILE A 30 -11.70 36.74 -24.28
N PHE A 31 -11.15 36.32 -23.14
CA PHE A 31 -11.94 35.94 -21.97
C PHE A 31 -12.53 37.13 -21.21
N ASN A 32 -12.10 38.35 -21.51
CA ASN A 32 -12.75 39.60 -21.10
C ASN A 32 -13.70 40.18 -22.16
N HIS A 33 -14.15 39.36 -23.12
CA HIS A 33 -15.15 39.68 -24.15
C HIS A 33 -14.69 40.62 -25.28
N ASN A 34 -13.38 40.85 -25.42
CA ASN A 34 -12.81 41.66 -26.50
C ASN A 34 -12.42 40.76 -27.70
N ILE A 35 -13.39 40.06 -28.28
CA ILE A 35 -13.13 39.01 -29.29
C ILE A 35 -13.08 39.50 -30.75
N LYS A 36 -13.69 40.65 -31.08
CA LYS A 36 -13.84 41.14 -32.47
C LYS A 36 -12.52 41.26 -33.22
N THR A 37 -11.45 41.61 -32.53
CA THR A 37 -10.09 41.74 -33.11
C THR A 37 -9.48 40.39 -33.50
N TYR A 38 -10.02 39.29 -32.99
CA TYR A 38 -9.46 37.94 -33.15
C TYR A 38 -10.30 37.02 -34.05
N GLU A 39 -11.56 37.39 -34.38
CA GLU A 39 -12.49 36.55 -35.17
C GLU A 39 -11.94 36.17 -36.55
N ASN A 40 -11.13 37.03 -37.17
CA ASN A 40 -10.52 36.82 -38.48
C ASN A 40 -9.03 36.44 -38.41
N ASN A 41 -8.55 35.98 -37.25
CA ASN A 41 -7.17 35.57 -37.09
C ASN A 41 -6.91 34.19 -37.74
N ASP A 42 -5.69 33.97 -38.23
CA ASP A 42 -5.25 32.72 -38.87
C ASP A 42 -4.23 31.94 -38.03
N ASP A 43 -3.84 32.45 -36.87
CA ASP A 43 -3.06 31.71 -35.87
C ASP A 43 -3.92 30.61 -35.23
N ALA A 44 -3.44 29.38 -35.36
CA ALA A 44 -4.14 28.19 -34.92
C ALA A 44 -4.47 28.20 -33.42
N TYR A 45 -3.59 28.76 -32.58
CA TYR A 45 -3.77 28.86 -31.14
C TYR A 45 -4.74 29.97 -30.75
N ILE A 46 -4.71 31.11 -31.41
CA ILE A 46 -5.70 32.18 -31.19
C ILE A 46 -7.11 31.68 -31.54
N ILE A 47 -7.26 30.99 -32.68
CA ILE A 47 -8.53 30.37 -33.07
C ILE A 47 -8.96 29.30 -32.05
N PHE A 48 -8.02 28.50 -31.53
CA PHE A 48 -8.30 27.53 -30.47
C PHE A 48 -8.77 28.21 -29.16
N ILE A 49 -8.14 29.32 -28.76
CA ILE A 49 -8.52 30.10 -27.58
C ILE A 49 -9.95 30.65 -27.76
N LEU A 50 -10.28 31.17 -28.95
CA LEU A 50 -11.64 31.59 -29.29
C LEU A 50 -12.65 30.45 -29.18
N GLY A 51 -12.35 29.28 -29.74
CA GLY A 51 -13.21 28.10 -29.63
C GLY A 51 -13.45 27.71 -28.17
N SER A 52 -12.40 27.76 -27.34
CA SER A 52 -12.49 27.49 -25.90
C SER A 52 -13.32 28.53 -25.15
N TYR A 53 -13.24 29.80 -25.55
CA TYR A 53 -14.12 30.85 -25.03
C TYR A 53 -15.59 30.60 -25.40
N TYR A 54 -15.89 30.23 -26.64
CA TYR A 54 -17.25 29.88 -27.06
C TYR A 54 -17.76 28.65 -26.30
N GLN A 55 -16.90 27.65 -26.07
CA GLN A 55 -17.22 26.45 -25.31
C GLN A 55 -17.50 26.73 -23.83
N GLU A 56 -16.70 27.57 -23.18
CA GLU A 56 -16.74 27.71 -21.73
C GLU A 56 -17.57 28.89 -21.24
N ILE A 57 -17.54 30.00 -21.98
CA ILE A 57 -18.15 31.25 -21.53
C ILE A 57 -19.50 31.46 -22.19
N LYS A 58 -19.55 31.38 -23.52
CA LYS A 58 -20.80 31.60 -24.28
C LYS A 58 -21.70 30.38 -24.32
N LYS A 59 -21.14 29.18 -24.14
CA LYS A 59 -21.83 27.91 -24.37
C LYS A 59 -22.44 27.84 -25.79
N ASP A 60 -21.79 28.49 -26.75
CA ASP A 60 -22.15 28.47 -28.16
C ASP A 60 -21.35 27.36 -28.85
N TYR A 61 -21.96 26.19 -28.95
CA TYR A 61 -21.27 25.02 -29.49
C TYR A 61 -21.11 25.07 -31.02
N PHE A 62 -21.91 25.86 -31.72
CA PHE A 62 -21.81 26.02 -33.17
C PHE A 62 -20.55 26.84 -33.53
N GLU A 63 -20.37 28.00 -32.90
CA GLU A 63 -19.15 28.79 -33.12
C GLU A 63 -17.90 28.10 -32.54
N MET A 64 -18.03 27.37 -31.42
CA MET A 64 -16.94 26.51 -30.91
C MET A 64 -16.48 25.48 -31.94
N GLU A 65 -17.41 24.72 -32.52
CA GLU A 65 -17.09 23.68 -33.51
C GLU A 65 -16.42 24.28 -34.74
N LYS A 66 -16.95 25.40 -35.24
CA LYS A 66 -16.38 26.15 -36.37
C LYS A 66 -14.96 26.66 -36.07
N CYS A 67 -14.71 27.23 -34.89
CA CYS A 67 -13.37 27.64 -34.47
C CYS A 67 -12.42 26.43 -34.41
N TYR A 68 -12.81 25.33 -33.76
CA TYR A 68 -11.97 24.15 -33.67
C TYR A 68 -11.69 23.53 -35.04
N LEU A 69 -12.68 23.40 -35.92
CA LEU A 69 -12.48 22.94 -37.30
C LEU A 69 -11.51 23.85 -38.08
N LYS A 70 -11.63 25.17 -37.97
CA LYS A 70 -10.68 26.11 -38.60
C LYS A 70 -9.26 25.91 -38.04
N SER A 71 -9.12 25.83 -36.72
CA SER A 71 -7.83 25.61 -36.05
C SER A 71 -7.19 24.24 -36.41
N ILE A 72 -8.00 23.21 -36.64
CA ILE A 72 -7.55 21.88 -37.10
C ILE A 72 -6.96 21.95 -38.51
N GLN A 73 -7.45 22.83 -39.40
CA GLN A 73 -6.85 23.03 -40.72
C GLN A 73 -5.39 23.49 -40.63
N TYR A 74 -5.03 24.18 -39.54
CA TYR A 74 -3.66 24.56 -39.20
C TYR A 74 -2.97 23.56 -38.26
N LYS A 75 -3.43 22.30 -38.25
CA LYS A 75 -2.87 21.17 -37.49
C LYS A 75 -2.84 21.35 -35.97
N ASN A 76 -3.72 22.19 -35.40
CA ASN A 76 -3.76 22.36 -33.94
C ASN A 76 -4.28 21.09 -33.25
N ILE A 77 -3.41 20.46 -32.47
CA ILE A 77 -3.72 19.23 -31.74
C ILE A 77 -4.76 19.43 -30.63
N PHE A 78 -4.77 20.58 -29.97
CA PHE A 78 -5.70 20.86 -28.87
C PHE A 78 -7.14 20.96 -29.40
N SER A 79 -7.33 21.59 -30.56
CA SER A 79 -8.61 21.63 -31.27
C SER A 79 -9.08 20.24 -31.69
N MET A 80 -8.18 19.39 -32.23
CA MET A 80 -8.54 17.99 -32.57
C MET A 80 -9.07 17.25 -31.34
N LYS A 81 -8.38 17.35 -30.21
CA LYS A 81 -8.73 16.63 -28.97
C LYS A 81 -10.01 17.16 -28.34
N ASN A 82 -10.15 18.48 -28.24
CA ASN A 82 -11.32 19.09 -27.61
C ASN A 82 -12.59 18.86 -28.44
N LEU A 83 -12.50 18.97 -29.76
CA LEU A 83 -13.62 18.68 -30.64
C LEU A 83 -13.98 17.19 -30.63
N ALA A 84 -12.99 16.30 -30.63
CA ALA A 84 -13.23 14.86 -30.48
C ALA A 84 -13.92 14.53 -29.15
N TYR A 85 -13.49 15.16 -28.06
CA TYR A 85 -14.10 15.00 -26.75
C TYR A 85 -15.55 15.52 -26.72
N TYR A 86 -15.80 16.68 -27.35
CA TYR A 86 -17.14 17.22 -27.52
C TYR A 86 -18.05 16.21 -28.25
N TYR A 87 -17.59 15.65 -29.36
CA TYR A 87 -18.33 14.60 -30.08
C TYR A 87 -18.51 13.32 -29.26
N GLN A 88 -17.52 12.93 -28.46
CA GLN A 88 -17.61 11.74 -27.61
C GLN A 88 -18.64 11.89 -26.48
N LYS A 89 -18.65 13.05 -25.82
CA LYS A 89 -19.40 13.26 -24.58
C LYS A 89 -20.75 13.92 -24.80
N ILE A 90 -20.83 14.91 -25.68
CA ILE A 90 -22.01 15.76 -25.85
C ILE A 90 -22.89 15.24 -26.98
N THR A 91 -22.40 15.24 -28.22
CA THR A 91 -23.26 14.90 -29.38
C THR A 91 -23.35 13.41 -29.66
N LYS A 92 -22.42 12.61 -29.13
CA LYS A 92 -22.26 11.18 -29.45
C LYS A 92 -22.01 10.89 -30.93
N ASN A 93 -21.44 11.85 -31.66
CA ASN A 93 -20.98 11.64 -33.03
C ASN A 93 -19.67 10.85 -33.05
N TYR A 94 -19.77 9.54 -32.84
CA TYR A 94 -18.60 8.65 -32.76
C TYR A 94 -17.76 8.60 -34.04
N PRO A 95 -18.32 8.61 -35.26
CA PRO A 95 -17.51 8.66 -36.49
C PRO A 95 -16.58 9.88 -36.57
N GLU A 96 -17.07 11.09 -36.31
CA GLU A 96 -16.21 12.28 -36.34
C GLU A 96 -15.25 12.32 -35.14
N MET A 97 -15.66 11.82 -33.98
CA MET A 97 -14.77 11.64 -32.82
C MET A 97 -13.57 10.73 -33.16
N GLU A 98 -13.83 9.56 -33.75
CA GLU A 98 -12.79 8.59 -34.12
C GLU A 98 -11.83 9.17 -35.15
N LYS A 99 -12.36 9.82 -36.19
CA LYS A 99 -11.57 10.53 -37.20
C LYS A 99 -10.62 11.55 -36.58
N LEU A 100 -11.11 12.37 -35.65
CA LEU A 100 -10.30 13.40 -35.00
C LEU A 100 -9.22 12.81 -34.08
N TYR A 101 -9.53 11.78 -33.30
CA TYR A 101 -8.51 11.10 -32.49
C TYR A 101 -7.47 10.39 -33.38
N LEU A 102 -7.88 9.72 -34.46
CA LEU A 102 -6.94 9.11 -35.41
C LEU A 102 -6.03 10.16 -36.06
N MET A 103 -6.56 11.35 -36.40
CA MET A 103 -5.74 12.47 -36.88
C MET A 103 -4.70 12.91 -35.84
N ALA A 104 -5.11 13.09 -34.58
CA ALA A 104 -4.20 13.49 -33.51
C ALA A 104 -3.11 12.43 -33.25
N ILE A 105 -3.46 11.14 -33.31
CA ILE A 105 -2.51 10.03 -33.19
C ILE A 105 -1.53 10.01 -34.38
N LYS A 106 -2.02 10.18 -35.60
CA LYS A 106 -1.20 10.11 -36.81
C LYS A 106 -0.20 11.27 -36.91
N GLU A 107 -0.65 12.49 -36.64
CA GLU A 107 0.17 13.69 -36.84
C GLU A 107 1.12 13.95 -35.66
N ASN A 108 0.73 13.57 -34.44
CA ASN A 108 1.45 13.99 -33.22
C ASN A 108 1.74 12.85 -32.24
N LYS A 109 1.38 11.61 -32.57
CA LYS A 109 1.44 10.45 -31.65
C LYS A 109 0.73 10.71 -30.31
N ASP A 110 -0.32 11.52 -30.29
CA ASP A 110 -0.93 11.96 -29.01
C ASP A 110 -1.41 10.79 -28.14
N LEU A 111 -0.75 10.61 -26.99
CA LEU A 111 -1.05 9.54 -26.03
C LEU A 111 -2.51 9.61 -25.56
N ALA A 112 -3.03 10.80 -25.25
CA ALA A 112 -4.40 10.93 -24.75
C ALA A 112 -5.42 10.43 -25.79
N SER A 113 -5.23 10.75 -27.06
CA SER A 113 -6.06 10.27 -28.17
C SER A 113 -5.95 8.76 -28.34
N MET A 114 -4.75 8.17 -28.21
CA MET A 114 -4.59 6.70 -28.19
C MET A 114 -5.45 6.06 -27.09
N ILE A 115 -5.35 6.58 -25.86
CA ILE A 115 -6.08 6.03 -24.70
C ILE A 115 -7.60 6.22 -24.84
N PHE A 116 -8.07 7.40 -25.27
CA PHE A 116 -9.50 7.67 -25.42
C PHE A 116 -10.14 6.84 -26.53
N LEU A 117 -9.45 6.69 -27.66
CA LEU A 117 -9.94 5.86 -28.75
C LEU A 117 -9.90 4.36 -28.39
N ALA A 118 -8.84 3.89 -27.73
CA ALA A 118 -8.77 2.52 -27.24
C ALA A 118 -9.91 2.20 -26.28
N LYS A 119 -10.20 3.11 -25.34
CA LYS A 119 -11.32 2.97 -24.40
C LYS A 119 -12.67 3.00 -25.11
N HIS A 120 -12.83 3.84 -26.14
CA HIS A 120 -14.03 3.82 -26.97
C HIS A 120 -14.23 2.46 -27.65
N HIS A 121 -13.17 1.88 -28.21
CA HIS A 121 -13.23 0.54 -28.78
C HIS A 121 -13.48 -0.55 -27.74
N GLN A 122 -12.94 -0.43 -26.53
CA GLN A 122 -13.17 -1.36 -25.42
C GLN A 122 -14.62 -1.33 -24.93
N ASP A 123 -15.16 -0.14 -24.72
CA ASP A 123 -16.40 0.08 -23.97
C ASP A 123 -17.63 0.13 -24.88
N ILE A 124 -17.51 0.77 -26.06
CA ILE A 124 -18.65 1.08 -26.94
C ILE A 124 -18.71 0.13 -28.13
N THR A 125 -17.71 0.16 -29.02
CA THR A 125 -17.79 -0.61 -30.28
C THR A 125 -17.39 -2.08 -30.12
N LYS A 126 -16.75 -2.44 -29.01
CA LYS A 126 -16.17 -3.77 -28.75
C LYS A 126 -15.20 -4.23 -29.84
N ASN A 127 -14.54 -3.28 -30.52
CA ASN A 127 -13.48 -3.58 -31.47
C ASN A 127 -12.16 -3.83 -30.73
N TYR A 128 -12.06 -5.02 -30.13
CA TYR A 128 -10.90 -5.38 -29.32
C TYR A 128 -9.56 -5.38 -30.08
N PRO A 129 -9.48 -5.79 -31.37
CA PRO A 129 -8.23 -5.68 -32.13
C PRO A 129 -7.68 -4.26 -32.23
N GLU A 130 -8.51 -3.26 -32.54
CA GLU A 130 -8.05 -1.87 -32.59
C GLU A 130 -7.77 -1.29 -31.20
N MET A 131 -8.56 -1.68 -30.19
CA MET A 131 -8.27 -1.36 -28.79
C MET A 131 -6.87 -1.84 -28.38
N GLU A 132 -6.54 -3.11 -28.66
CA GLU A 132 -5.28 -3.72 -28.27
C GLU A 132 -4.11 -3.06 -28.97
N LYS A 133 -4.22 -2.83 -30.28
CA LYS A 133 -3.24 -2.10 -31.08
C LYS A 133 -2.95 -0.71 -30.49
N LEU A 134 -3.97 0.05 -30.12
CA LEU A 134 -3.81 1.40 -29.56
C LEU A 134 -3.15 1.37 -28.18
N TYR A 135 -3.53 0.44 -27.30
CA TYR A 135 -2.86 0.30 -26.01
C TYR A 135 -1.42 -0.18 -26.15
N LEU A 136 -1.13 -1.12 -27.06
CA LEU A 136 0.23 -1.55 -27.36
C LEU A 136 1.08 -0.40 -27.90
N MET A 137 0.52 0.47 -28.75
CA MET A 137 1.19 1.70 -29.20
C MET A 137 1.50 2.63 -28.02
N ALA A 138 0.55 2.87 -27.12
CA ALA A 138 0.75 3.69 -25.93
C ALA A 138 1.85 3.13 -25.00
N ILE A 139 1.90 1.81 -24.82
CA ILE A 139 2.95 1.13 -24.06
C ILE A 139 4.31 1.29 -24.74
N LYS A 140 4.38 1.06 -26.06
CA LYS A 140 5.63 1.08 -26.81
C LYS A 140 6.25 2.48 -26.85
N GLU A 141 5.45 3.49 -27.14
CA GLU A 141 5.94 4.87 -27.37
C GLU A 141 6.10 5.65 -26.05
N TYR A 142 5.28 5.36 -25.03
CA TYR A 142 5.21 6.18 -23.80
C TYR A 142 5.43 5.41 -22.50
N ARG A 143 5.58 4.08 -22.55
CA ARG A 143 5.55 3.21 -21.35
C ARG A 143 4.32 3.48 -20.46
N ASP A 144 3.17 3.75 -21.10
CA ASP A 144 1.98 4.17 -20.36
C ASP A 144 1.45 3.06 -19.44
N ILE A 145 1.45 3.35 -18.14
CA ILE A 145 1.02 2.44 -17.07
C ILE A 145 -0.47 2.09 -17.20
N ASN A 146 -1.29 3.04 -17.65
CA ASN A 146 -2.74 2.84 -17.73
C ASN A 146 -3.07 1.86 -18.87
N ALA A 147 -2.39 1.98 -20.01
CA ALA A 147 -2.50 1.05 -21.13
C ALA A 147 -2.11 -0.38 -20.73
N MET A 148 -1.00 -0.55 -19.98
CA MET A 148 -0.61 -1.86 -19.43
C MET A 148 -1.72 -2.45 -18.55
N ASN A 149 -2.25 -1.66 -17.61
CA ASN A 149 -3.35 -2.09 -16.74
C ASN A 149 -4.63 -2.43 -17.51
N ASN A 150 -5.00 -1.64 -18.51
CA ASN A 150 -6.22 -1.87 -19.27
C ASN A 150 -6.12 -3.13 -20.14
N LEU A 151 -4.96 -3.39 -20.76
CA LEU A 151 -4.70 -4.64 -21.48
C LEU A 151 -4.74 -5.85 -20.55
N ALA A 152 -4.09 -5.76 -19.39
CA ALA A 152 -4.13 -6.82 -18.39
C ALA A 152 -5.58 -7.11 -17.93
N TYR A 153 -6.36 -6.06 -17.66
CA TYR A 153 -7.77 -6.17 -17.30
C TYR A 153 -8.60 -6.82 -18.42
N TYR A 154 -8.39 -6.41 -19.67
CA TYR A 154 -9.02 -7.02 -20.83
C TYR A 154 -8.72 -8.52 -20.90
N HIS A 155 -7.45 -8.92 -20.72
CA HIS A 155 -7.08 -10.33 -20.72
C HIS A 155 -7.64 -11.10 -19.52
N GLN A 156 -7.74 -10.47 -18.35
CA GLN A 156 -8.29 -11.08 -17.13
C GLN A 156 -9.80 -11.34 -17.22
N TYR A 157 -10.56 -10.39 -17.75
CA TYR A 157 -12.02 -10.40 -17.66
C TYR A 157 -12.71 -10.76 -18.96
N VAL A 158 -12.13 -10.43 -20.11
CA VAL A 158 -12.76 -10.67 -21.43
C VAL A 158 -12.23 -11.94 -22.09
N THR A 159 -10.93 -12.02 -22.38
CA THR A 159 -10.38 -13.18 -23.10
C THR A 159 -10.05 -14.37 -22.20
N LYS A 160 -9.93 -14.14 -20.88
CA LYS A 160 -9.46 -15.13 -19.91
C LYS A 160 -8.06 -15.68 -20.24
N ASN A 161 -7.25 -14.90 -20.97
CA ASN A 161 -5.85 -15.22 -21.24
C ASN A 161 -4.99 -14.78 -20.06
N TYR A 162 -4.91 -15.61 -19.03
CA TYR A 162 -4.16 -15.29 -17.81
C TYR A 162 -2.65 -15.08 -18.02
N PRO A 163 -1.95 -15.81 -18.92
CA PRO A 163 -0.57 -15.50 -19.25
C PRO A 163 -0.33 -14.08 -19.77
N GLU A 164 -1.15 -13.60 -20.71
CA GLU A 164 -1.03 -12.21 -21.21
C GLU A 164 -1.45 -11.20 -20.14
N MET A 165 -2.48 -11.50 -19.35
CA MET A 165 -2.86 -10.69 -18.18
C MET A 165 -1.67 -10.51 -17.21
N GLU A 166 -1.00 -11.60 -16.83
CA GLU A 166 0.11 -11.57 -15.88
C GLU A 166 1.28 -10.78 -16.45
N LYS A 167 1.62 -10.99 -17.72
CA LYS A 167 2.64 -10.23 -18.45
C LYS A 167 2.39 -8.71 -18.35
N PHE A 168 1.21 -8.23 -18.71
CA PHE A 168 0.93 -6.79 -18.70
C PHE A 168 0.85 -6.20 -17.29
N TYR A 169 0.29 -6.91 -16.30
CA TYR A 169 0.37 -6.43 -14.92
C TYR A 169 1.81 -6.41 -14.40
N LEU A 170 2.63 -7.41 -14.69
CA LEU A 170 4.04 -7.42 -14.29
C LEU A 170 4.81 -6.25 -14.90
N MET A 171 4.59 -5.93 -16.18
CA MET A 171 5.17 -4.74 -16.82
C MET A 171 4.81 -3.45 -16.07
N ALA A 172 3.55 -3.30 -15.64
CA ALA A 172 3.13 -2.12 -14.88
C ALA A 172 3.69 -2.11 -13.45
N ILE A 173 3.89 -3.28 -12.83
CA ILE A 173 4.53 -3.43 -11.52
C ILE A 173 5.99 -3.02 -11.56
N GLU A 174 6.72 -3.34 -12.62
CA GLU A 174 8.13 -2.96 -12.80
C GLU A 174 8.34 -1.43 -12.73
N ILE A 175 7.32 -0.66 -13.09
CA ILE A 175 7.32 0.82 -13.01
C ILE A 175 6.49 1.35 -11.83
N GLY A 176 6.24 0.51 -10.82
CA GLY A 176 5.70 0.92 -9.53
C GLY A 176 4.18 1.05 -9.47
N ASN A 177 3.43 0.43 -10.38
CA ASN A 177 1.98 0.52 -10.33
C ASN A 177 1.35 -0.39 -9.25
N PHE A 178 0.91 0.22 -8.15
CA PHE A 178 0.25 -0.50 -7.06
C PHE A 178 -1.12 -1.11 -7.46
N LEU A 179 -1.81 -0.56 -8.48
CA LEU A 179 -3.11 -1.12 -8.92
C LEU A 179 -2.89 -2.50 -9.55
N SER A 180 -1.85 -2.66 -10.37
CA SER A 180 -1.44 -3.93 -10.96
C SER A 180 -1.01 -4.94 -9.89
N MET A 181 -0.27 -4.49 -8.87
CA MET A 181 0.07 -5.33 -7.71
C MET A 181 -1.19 -5.87 -7.03
N ASN A 182 -2.15 -5.00 -6.74
CA ASN A 182 -3.42 -5.41 -6.12
C ASN A 182 -4.21 -6.37 -7.03
N ASN A 183 -4.28 -6.10 -8.33
CA ASN A 183 -5.01 -6.93 -9.28
C ASN A 183 -4.39 -8.34 -9.42
N LEU A 184 -3.06 -8.47 -9.48
CA LEU A 184 -2.40 -9.78 -9.43
C LEU A 184 -2.63 -10.49 -8.09
N ALA A 185 -2.61 -9.75 -6.98
CA ALA A 185 -2.89 -10.32 -5.67
C ALA A 185 -4.31 -10.92 -5.61
N PHE A 186 -5.32 -10.19 -6.10
CA PHE A 186 -6.70 -10.68 -6.21
C PHE A 186 -6.83 -11.84 -7.18
N TYR A 187 -6.15 -11.80 -8.33
CA TYR A 187 -6.12 -12.93 -9.26
C TYR A 187 -5.62 -14.21 -8.56
N HIS A 188 -4.52 -14.14 -7.82
CA HIS A 188 -3.99 -15.29 -7.10
C HIS A 188 -4.89 -15.74 -5.95
N LYS A 189 -5.57 -14.82 -5.26
CA LYS A 189 -6.56 -15.14 -4.24
C LYS A 189 -7.78 -15.87 -4.81
N GLU A 190 -8.32 -15.37 -5.92
CA GLU A 190 -9.64 -15.78 -6.39
C GLU A 190 -9.58 -16.93 -7.38
N ILE A 191 -8.59 -16.92 -8.27
CA ILE A 191 -8.48 -17.86 -9.38
C ILE A 191 -7.50 -18.98 -9.05
N THR A 192 -6.22 -18.66 -8.79
CA THR A 192 -5.20 -19.72 -8.60
C THR A 192 -5.16 -20.30 -7.20
N LYS A 193 -5.76 -19.62 -6.21
CA LYS A 193 -5.66 -19.94 -4.77
C LYS A 193 -4.21 -19.99 -4.28
N ASP A 194 -3.31 -19.23 -4.91
CA ASP A 194 -1.91 -19.11 -4.52
C ASP A 194 -1.79 -17.98 -3.49
N TYR A 195 -2.00 -18.32 -2.23
CA TYR A 195 -1.97 -17.35 -1.14
C TYR A 195 -0.57 -16.76 -0.89
N ILE A 196 0.50 -17.47 -1.30
CA ILE A 196 1.89 -16.98 -1.19
C ILE A 196 2.10 -15.84 -2.19
N LYS A 197 1.70 -16.03 -3.45
CA LYS A 197 1.77 -14.96 -4.46
C LYS A 197 0.82 -13.82 -4.15
N MET A 198 -0.40 -14.11 -3.69
CA MET A 198 -1.34 -13.09 -3.21
C MET A 198 -0.69 -12.19 -2.15
N GLU A 199 -0.10 -12.81 -1.12
CA GLU A 199 0.58 -12.10 -0.04
C GLU A 199 1.75 -11.27 -0.56
N LYS A 200 2.59 -11.85 -1.41
CA LYS A 200 3.73 -11.17 -2.04
C LYS A 200 3.31 -9.86 -2.72
N TYR A 201 2.31 -9.91 -3.60
CA TYR A 201 1.91 -8.72 -4.36
C TYR A 201 1.21 -7.67 -3.48
N PHE A 202 0.40 -8.06 -2.49
CA PHE A 202 -0.12 -7.07 -1.55
C PHE A 202 0.98 -6.44 -0.69
N LEU A 203 1.97 -7.19 -0.22
CA LEU A 203 3.10 -6.64 0.53
C LEU A 203 3.91 -5.65 -0.32
N MET A 204 4.11 -5.93 -1.61
CA MET A 204 4.73 -4.96 -2.54
C MET A 204 3.93 -3.66 -2.62
N SER A 205 2.60 -3.76 -2.69
CA SER A 205 1.69 -2.61 -2.71
C SER A 205 1.74 -1.81 -1.40
N VAL A 206 1.81 -2.48 -0.25
CA VAL A 206 1.99 -1.83 1.07
C VAL A 206 3.27 -1.01 1.14
N LYS A 207 4.38 -1.52 0.59
CA LYS A 207 5.66 -0.79 0.52
C LYS A 207 5.57 0.50 -0.31
N LEU A 208 4.62 0.58 -1.25
CA LEU A 208 4.30 1.81 -2.00
C LEU A 208 3.20 2.64 -1.34
N ASN A 209 3.04 2.47 -0.03
CA ASN A 209 2.07 3.14 0.80
C ASN A 209 0.59 2.89 0.44
N ASN A 210 0.28 1.72 -0.14
CA ASN A 210 -1.10 1.38 -0.48
C ASN A 210 -1.91 0.93 0.74
N LYS A 211 -2.74 1.87 1.23
CA LYS A 211 -3.69 1.68 2.33
C LYS A 211 -4.69 0.52 2.14
N HIS A 212 -5.13 0.28 0.89
CA HIS A 212 -6.10 -0.77 0.60
C HIS A 212 -5.47 -2.17 0.73
N ALA A 213 -4.27 -2.36 0.21
CA ALA A 213 -3.51 -3.59 0.34
C ALA A 213 -3.19 -3.90 1.80
N LEU A 214 -2.80 -2.89 2.57
CA LEU A 214 -2.52 -3.03 4.00
C LEU A 214 -3.76 -3.51 4.76
N LYS A 215 -4.88 -2.81 4.58
CA LYS A 215 -6.18 -3.19 5.16
C LYS A 215 -6.53 -4.63 4.82
N TYR A 216 -6.35 -5.03 3.56
CA TYR A 216 -6.65 -6.39 3.13
C TYR A 216 -5.79 -7.43 3.87
N LEU A 217 -4.47 -7.22 3.94
CA LEU A 217 -3.55 -8.13 4.63
C LEU A 217 -3.83 -8.21 6.13
N ILE A 218 -4.23 -7.10 6.77
CA ILE A 218 -4.65 -7.10 8.18
C ILE A 218 -5.81 -8.06 8.40
N PHE A 219 -6.88 -7.95 7.60
CA PHE A 219 -8.04 -8.85 7.72
C PHE A 219 -7.66 -10.30 7.41
N TYR A 220 -6.86 -10.52 6.36
CA TYR A 220 -6.41 -11.85 5.99
C TYR A 220 -5.58 -12.51 7.10
N TYR A 221 -4.60 -11.81 7.67
CA TYR A 221 -3.80 -12.37 8.77
C TYR A 221 -4.58 -12.50 10.07
N TYR A 222 -5.54 -11.62 10.34
CA TYR A 222 -6.43 -11.77 11.48
C TYR A 222 -7.19 -13.09 11.44
N GLU A 223 -7.68 -13.49 10.26
CA GLU A 223 -8.41 -14.75 10.09
C GLU A 223 -7.50 -15.99 10.07
N TYR A 224 -6.32 -15.91 9.42
CA TYR A 224 -5.53 -17.10 9.08
C TYR A 224 -4.12 -17.17 9.69
N ASN A 225 -3.55 -16.05 10.18
CA ASN A 225 -2.18 -16.01 10.70
C ASN A 225 -1.88 -14.83 11.65
N ILE A 226 -2.23 -14.98 12.93
CA ILE A 226 -2.04 -13.96 13.97
C ILE A 226 -0.56 -13.55 14.14
N LYS A 227 0.40 -14.46 13.89
CA LYS A 227 1.83 -14.14 13.99
C LYS A 227 2.24 -13.07 12.95
N LYS A 228 1.80 -13.23 11.70
CA LYS A 228 2.05 -12.25 10.63
C LYS A 228 1.28 -10.94 10.83
N LEU A 229 0.14 -10.98 11.52
CA LEU A 229 -0.61 -9.78 11.88
C LEU A 229 0.25 -8.84 12.74
N ASN A 230 0.92 -9.35 13.78
CA ASN A 230 1.76 -8.53 14.67
C ASN A 230 2.88 -7.80 13.90
N PHE A 231 3.54 -8.49 12.97
CA PHE A 231 4.57 -7.87 12.12
C PHE A 231 3.99 -6.76 11.21
N LEU A 232 2.82 -6.99 10.62
CA LEU A 232 2.16 -6.00 9.76
C LEU A 232 1.66 -4.78 10.53
N LEU A 233 1.29 -4.99 11.79
CA LEU A 233 0.88 -3.99 12.75
C LEU A 233 2.05 -3.05 13.12
N ASP A 234 3.24 -3.60 13.35
CA ASP A 234 4.46 -2.78 13.53
C ASP A 234 4.77 -1.96 12.27
N LEU A 235 4.60 -2.54 11.08
CA LEU A 235 4.76 -1.84 9.80
C LEU A 235 3.75 -0.69 9.60
N ASP A 236 2.51 -0.82 10.10
CA ASP A 236 1.48 0.24 10.04
C ASP A 236 1.86 1.47 10.88
N LEU A 237 2.53 1.24 12.03
CA LEU A 237 3.05 2.29 12.90
C LEU A 237 4.18 3.06 12.22
N ASP A 238 5.11 2.35 11.57
CA ASP A 238 6.23 2.95 10.85
C ASP A 238 5.78 3.76 9.61
N LEU A 239 4.78 3.24 8.89
CA LEU A 239 4.21 3.91 7.71
C LEU A 239 3.14 4.95 8.08
N ASN A 240 2.88 5.13 9.39
CA ASN A 240 2.04 6.19 9.96
C ASN A 240 0.59 6.22 9.43
N PHE A 241 0.04 5.05 9.12
CA PHE A 241 -1.22 4.91 8.41
C PHE A 241 -2.48 5.17 9.27
N LYS A 242 -2.33 5.25 10.59
CA LYS A 242 -3.42 5.53 11.57
C LYS A 242 -4.63 4.59 11.48
N PHE A 243 -4.48 3.34 11.00
CA PHE A 243 -5.61 2.40 10.92
C PHE A 243 -6.11 1.93 12.29
N TYR A 244 -5.25 1.94 13.31
CA TYR A 244 -5.57 1.64 14.72
C TYR A 244 -6.64 2.51 15.38
N THR A 245 -7.11 3.55 14.69
CA THR A 245 -8.20 4.40 15.18
C THR A 245 -9.59 3.77 14.97
N ASN A 246 -9.69 2.68 14.21
CA ASN A 246 -10.98 1.99 14.01
C ASN A 246 -11.33 1.12 15.22
N ILE A 247 -12.08 1.70 16.15
CA ILE A 247 -12.59 1.10 17.39
C ILE A 247 -13.18 -0.30 17.16
N TYR A 248 -13.79 -0.55 16.00
CA TYR A 248 -14.35 -1.86 15.63
C TYR A 248 -13.28 -2.95 15.51
N LEU A 249 -12.19 -2.70 14.79
CA LEU A 249 -11.12 -3.67 14.60
C LEU A 249 -10.38 -3.93 15.92
N LYS A 250 -10.17 -2.89 16.72
CA LYS A 250 -9.62 -3.00 18.08
C LYS A 250 -10.51 -3.86 18.96
N LYS A 251 -11.84 -3.67 18.90
CA LYS A 251 -12.84 -4.41 19.69
C LYS A 251 -13.00 -5.86 19.24
N GLU A 252 -12.87 -6.16 17.94
CA GLU A 252 -12.91 -7.53 17.39
C GLU A 252 -11.62 -8.32 17.68
N ILE A 253 -10.46 -7.66 17.60
CA ILE A 253 -9.20 -8.23 18.07
C ILE A 253 -9.30 -8.52 19.58
N LEU A 254 -9.77 -7.57 20.39
CA LEU A 254 -10.01 -7.77 21.83
C LEU A 254 -11.02 -8.90 22.11
N CYS A 255 -12.11 -9.01 21.33
CA CYS A 255 -13.11 -10.08 21.49
C CYS A 255 -12.55 -11.46 21.15
N HIS A 256 -11.62 -11.56 20.20
CA HIS A 256 -10.98 -12.83 19.84
C HIS A 256 -9.95 -13.23 20.91
N TYR A 257 -9.18 -12.27 21.42
CA TYR A 257 -8.35 -12.46 22.61
C TYR A 257 -9.20 -12.95 23.80
N ASN A 258 -10.38 -12.36 24.04
CA ASN A 258 -11.31 -12.80 25.09
C ASN A 258 -11.92 -14.20 24.86
N LYS A 259 -12.02 -14.69 23.61
CA LYS A 259 -12.45 -16.08 23.32
C LYS A 259 -11.36 -17.10 23.65
N ILE A 260 -10.10 -16.75 23.41
CA ILE A 260 -8.94 -17.54 23.84
C ILE A 260 -8.87 -17.53 25.37
N ASP A 261 -9.13 -16.37 25.98
CA ASP A 261 -9.15 -16.16 27.43
C ASP A 261 -10.24 -17.01 28.11
N LYS A 262 -11.46 -17.12 27.56
CA LYS A 262 -12.50 -18.01 28.14
C LYS A 262 -12.15 -19.50 28.11
N ARG A 263 -11.41 -19.97 27.09
CA ARG A 263 -10.88 -21.35 27.08
C ARG A 263 -9.79 -21.53 28.13
N PHE A 264 -8.97 -20.50 28.34
CA PHE A 264 -7.94 -20.44 29.35
C PHE A 264 -8.53 -20.37 30.77
N GLU A 265 -9.55 -19.55 31.00
CA GLU A 265 -10.32 -19.40 32.24
C GLU A 265 -10.99 -20.73 32.64
N LEU A 266 -11.49 -21.51 31.69
CA LEU A 266 -12.06 -22.85 31.94
C LEU A 266 -10.98 -23.87 32.37
N ILE A 267 -9.76 -23.74 31.83
CA ILE A 267 -8.59 -24.55 32.21
C ILE A 267 -8.06 -24.10 33.57
N CYS A 268 -7.97 -22.79 33.82
CA CYS A 268 -7.61 -22.20 35.11
C CYS A 268 -8.62 -22.59 36.19
N ASN A 269 -9.93 -22.57 35.94
CA ASN A 269 -10.94 -23.01 36.90
C ASN A 269 -10.85 -24.51 37.22
N LYS A 270 -10.39 -25.35 36.27
CA LYS A 270 -10.08 -26.77 36.55
C LYS A 270 -8.83 -26.94 37.40
N VAL A 271 -7.88 -26.01 37.31
CA VAL A 271 -6.61 -26.03 38.06
C VAL A 271 -6.77 -25.41 39.45
N ILE A 272 -7.56 -24.33 39.57
CA ILE A 272 -7.84 -23.59 40.81
C ILE A 272 -8.73 -24.41 41.77
N ASN A 273 -9.62 -25.26 41.26
CA ASN A 273 -10.45 -26.15 42.09
C ASN A 273 -9.69 -27.37 42.66
N LYS A 274 -8.35 -27.41 42.52
CA LYS A 274 -7.50 -28.23 43.37
C LYS A 274 -6.89 -27.32 44.45
N GLU A 275 -7.49 -27.35 45.63
CA GLU A 275 -6.89 -26.91 46.90
C GLU A 275 -5.44 -27.43 47.01
N GLU A 276 -4.39 -26.74 47.45
CA GLU A 276 -4.08 -25.50 48.17
C GLU A 276 -2.73 -24.98 47.57
N PHE A 277 -2.25 -23.77 47.88
CA PHE A 277 -0.83 -23.60 48.31
C PHE A 277 -0.58 -22.16 48.79
N LYS A 278 -0.22 -22.04 50.08
CA LYS A 278 0.25 -20.81 50.74
C LYS A 278 1.73 -20.58 50.44
N ILE A 279 2.07 -19.32 50.16
CA ILE A 279 3.42 -18.83 49.88
C ILE A 279 4.16 -18.54 51.20
N ASN A 280 5.42 -18.95 51.32
CA ASN A 280 6.38 -18.36 52.27
C ASN A 280 7.85 -18.48 51.75
N LYS A 281 8.45 -17.31 51.52
CA LYS A 281 9.87 -16.96 51.20
C LYS A 281 10.51 -17.39 49.86
N PRO A 282 11.44 -16.57 49.31
CA PRO A 282 11.91 -16.68 47.93
C PRO A 282 13.33 -17.27 47.89
N ASP A 283 13.44 -18.53 47.50
CA ASP A 283 14.74 -19.15 47.16
C ASP A 283 14.63 -19.61 45.70
N PHE A 284 15.00 -18.75 44.75
CA PHE A 284 14.98 -19.09 43.32
C PHE A 284 16.37 -18.99 42.72
N ASN A 285 16.93 -20.12 42.31
CA ASN A 285 18.30 -20.28 41.83
C ASN A 285 18.23 -20.88 40.42
N LEU A 286 18.60 -20.11 39.39
CA LEU A 286 18.51 -20.55 38.00
C LEU A 286 19.91 -20.84 37.47
N ASN A 287 20.23 -22.10 37.20
CA ASN A 287 21.51 -22.50 36.61
C ASN A 287 21.39 -22.44 35.08
N ILE A 288 22.18 -21.59 34.44
CA ILE A 288 22.20 -21.44 32.98
C ILE A 288 23.58 -21.85 32.46
N TYR A 289 23.58 -22.68 31.42
CA TYR A 289 24.79 -23.11 30.73
C TYR A 289 25.04 -22.27 29.48
N PHE A 290 26.28 -21.80 29.30
CA PHE A 290 26.72 -21.02 28.15
C PHE A 290 27.84 -21.76 27.41
N GLU A 291 27.89 -21.61 26.08
CA GLU A 291 28.90 -22.29 25.25
C GLU A 291 30.31 -21.75 25.47
N ASN A 292 30.46 -20.49 25.92
CA ASN A 292 31.75 -19.93 26.30
C ASN A 292 31.63 -18.89 27.43
N SER A 293 32.74 -18.65 28.12
CA SER A 293 32.81 -17.72 29.26
C SER A 293 32.69 -16.24 28.86
N VAL A 294 32.83 -15.89 27.57
CA VAL A 294 32.71 -14.50 27.10
C VAL A 294 31.27 -13.99 27.17
N GLU A 295 30.28 -14.87 26.96
CA GLU A 295 28.87 -14.53 27.11
C GLU A 295 28.49 -14.30 28.58
N ILE A 296 29.09 -15.06 29.49
CA ILE A 296 28.93 -14.89 30.93
C ILE A 296 29.40 -13.50 31.36
N TYR A 297 30.54 -13.01 30.86
CA TYR A 297 31.03 -11.65 31.13
C TYR A 297 30.12 -10.55 30.57
N LYS A 298 29.50 -10.76 29.41
CA LYS A 298 28.54 -9.80 28.83
C LYS A 298 27.29 -9.70 29.69
N ILE A 299 26.76 -10.81 30.17
CA ILE A 299 25.60 -10.84 31.07
C ILE A 299 25.98 -10.17 32.40
N HIS A 300 27.09 -10.57 33.01
CA HIS A 300 27.56 -10.00 34.27
C HIS A 300 27.71 -8.47 34.20
N SER A 301 28.33 -7.94 33.13
CA SER A 301 28.53 -6.48 32.94
C SER A 301 27.23 -5.69 32.72
N ILE A 302 26.22 -6.27 32.08
CA ILE A 302 24.90 -5.65 31.87
C ILE A 302 24.12 -5.56 33.18
N PHE A 303 24.24 -6.58 34.04
CA PHE A 303 23.43 -6.69 35.26
C PHE A 303 24.12 -6.15 36.52
N LEU A 304 25.43 -5.88 36.47
CA LEU A 304 26.26 -5.27 37.54
C LEU A 304 25.69 -3.95 38.10
N ASN A 305 24.95 -3.19 37.29
CA ASN A 305 24.35 -1.91 37.69
C ASN A 305 22.99 -2.04 38.39
N TYR A 306 22.43 -3.25 38.52
CA TYR A 306 21.14 -3.47 39.16
C TYR A 306 21.34 -4.07 40.55
N ARG A 307 21.01 -3.27 41.57
CA ARG A 307 21.33 -3.46 43.01
C ARG A 307 20.76 -4.71 43.71
N PHE A 308 20.18 -5.65 42.95
CA PHE A 308 19.54 -6.87 43.47
C PHE A 308 19.86 -8.10 42.60
N PHE A 309 21.02 -8.06 41.94
CA PHE A 309 21.59 -9.15 41.14
C PHE A 309 22.84 -9.64 41.89
N GLU A 310 22.69 -10.67 42.72
CA GLU A 310 23.84 -11.39 43.27
C GLU A 310 24.09 -12.59 42.39
N ILE A 311 25.23 -12.58 41.70
CA ILE A 311 25.75 -13.77 41.06
C ILE A 311 26.70 -14.40 42.09
N LEU A 312 26.28 -15.48 42.76
CA LEU A 312 27.16 -16.28 43.60
C LEU A 312 28.02 -17.16 42.70
N LEU A 313 29.08 -16.58 42.15
CA LEU A 313 30.16 -17.31 41.49
C LEU A 313 31.12 -17.75 42.58
N GLY A 314 31.23 -19.06 42.83
CA GLY A 314 32.25 -19.59 43.73
C GLY A 314 33.62 -18.99 43.39
N ASP A 315 34.36 -18.55 44.41
CA ASP A 315 35.58 -17.75 44.31
C ASP A 315 36.50 -18.17 43.14
N GLY A 316 36.86 -17.22 42.26
CA GLY A 316 37.88 -17.39 41.22
C GLY A 316 37.47 -17.02 39.79
N ASP A 317 38.45 -16.52 39.03
CA ASP A 317 38.38 -16.02 37.65
C ASP A 317 37.52 -16.88 36.71
N PHE A 318 36.88 -16.21 35.75
CA PHE A 318 35.87 -16.76 34.85
C PHE A 318 36.44 -17.65 33.71
N GLU A 319 37.72 -18.01 33.77
CA GLU A 319 38.33 -18.89 32.77
C GLU A 319 37.83 -20.34 32.97
N GLY A 320 37.11 -20.86 31.98
CA GLY A 320 36.68 -22.26 31.94
C GLY A 320 35.37 -22.61 32.66
N LYS A 321 34.62 -21.62 33.17
CA LYS A 321 33.27 -21.84 33.72
C LYS A 321 32.22 -21.65 32.62
N ASN A 322 31.33 -22.63 32.46
CA ASN A 322 30.22 -22.62 31.50
C ASN A 322 28.85 -22.53 32.18
N GLU A 323 28.79 -22.38 33.51
CA GLU A 323 27.55 -22.40 34.29
C GLU A 323 27.45 -21.17 35.18
N VAL A 324 26.29 -20.51 35.19
CA VAL A 324 26.03 -19.32 36.02
C VAL A 324 24.68 -19.43 36.71
N ASN A 325 24.68 -19.11 37.99
CA ASN A 325 23.49 -19.08 38.82
C ASN A 325 22.93 -17.66 38.89
N ILE A 326 21.71 -17.47 38.41
CA ILE A 326 21.04 -16.16 38.36
C ILE A 326 19.87 -16.12 39.34
N TYR A 327 19.90 -15.15 40.26
CA TYR A 327 18.83 -14.91 41.23
C TYR A 327 17.93 -13.75 40.78
N LEU A 328 16.65 -14.03 40.54
CA LEU A 328 15.66 -13.04 40.09
C LEU A 328 14.61 -12.80 41.19
N SER A 329 14.74 -11.67 41.89
CA SER A 329 13.97 -11.40 43.11
C SER A 329 12.65 -10.65 42.93
N ASN A 330 12.36 -10.10 41.75
CA ASN A 330 11.12 -9.35 41.52
C ASN A 330 10.74 -9.21 40.03
N LYS A 331 9.51 -8.75 39.78
CA LYS A 331 8.94 -8.54 38.45
C LYS A 331 9.83 -7.72 37.51
N LYS A 332 10.49 -6.67 38.02
CA LYS A 332 11.29 -5.76 37.20
C LYS A 332 12.59 -6.41 36.72
N THR A 333 13.22 -7.25 37.55
CA THR A 333 14.41 -8.02 37.15
C THR A 333 14.07 -9.15 36.17
N ILE A 334 12.90 -9.77 36.33
CA ILE A 334 12.37 -10.77 35.38
C ILE A 334 12.07 -10.13 34.01
N ASP A 335 11.37 -8.99 33.99
CA ASP A 335 11.04 -8.28 32.74
C ASP A 335 12.30 -7.84 31.96
N LEU A 336 13.36 -7.42 32.67
CA LEU A 336 14.66 -7.07 32.07
C LEU A 336 15.38 -8.30 31.50
N PHE A 337 15.31 -9.43 32.18
CA PHE A 337 15.92 -10.69 31.73
C PHE A 337 15.20 -11.24 30.48
N ILE A 338 13.86 -11.21 30.45
CA ILE A 338 13.07 -11.57 29.27
C ILE A 338 13.45 -10.67 28.08
N LYS A 339 13.54 -9.36 28.33
CA LYS A 339 13.93 -8.41 27.29
C LYS A 339 15.32 -8.75 26.74
N TYR A 340 16.27 -9.07 27.62
CA TYR A 340 17.62 -9.49 27.23
C TYR A 340 17.62 -10.74 26.33
N LEU A 341 16.87 -11.79 26.67
CA LEU A 341 16.73 -13.00 25.84
C LEU A 341 16.19 -12.66 24.44
N TYR A 342 15.19 -11.79 24.36
CA TYR A 342 14.60 -11.33 23.10
C TYR A 342 15.55 -10.49 22.24
N THR A 343 16.33 -9.58 22.84
CA THR A 343 17.23 -8.70 22.07
C THR A 343 18.45 -9.42 21.51
N ASN A 344 18.85 -10.56 22.08
CA ASN A 344 20.11 -11.23 21.72
C ASN A 344 19.93 -12.54 20.93
N ASN A 345 18.71 -12.93 20.54
CA ASN A 345 18.45 -14.13 19.73
C ASN A 345 19.20 -15.38 20.23
N LEU A 346 19.19 -15.63 21.56
CA LEU A 346 19.71 -16.89 22.09
C LEU A 346 18.88 -18.03 21.50
N GLU A 347 19.52 -18.92 20.74
CA GLU A 347 18.86 -20.03 20.08
C GLU A 347 18.27 -21.02 21.10
N TYR A 348 17.10 -21.57 20.75
CA TYR A 348 16.22 -22.38 21.59
C TYR A 348 16.87 -23.64 22.17
N GLU A 349 17.92 -24.17 21.53
CA GLU A 349 18.57 -25.43 21.92
C GLU A 349 19.30 -25.37 23.28
N ASN A 350 19.50 -24.16 23.84
CA ASN A 350 20.28 -23.95 25.06
C ASN A 350 19.45 -23.72 26.34
N ILE A 351 18.12 -23.87 26.30
CA ILE A 351 17.24 -23.68 27.48
C ILE A 351 16.61 -25.02 27.88
N SER A 352 16.93 -25.52 29.06
CA SER A 352 16.43 -26.82 29.54
C SER A 352 14.91 -26.81 29.79
N GLU A 353 14.25 -27.96 29.60
CA GLU A 353 12.81 -28.12 29.82
C GLU A 353 12.38 -27.76 31.26
N GLU A 354 13.24 -28.04 32.25
CA GLU A 354 13.01 -27.66 33.65
C GLU A 354 12.91 -26.13 33.81
N VAL A 355 13.79 -25.37 33.16
CA VAL A 355 13.77 -23.90 33.19
C VAL A 355 12.51 -23.35 32.52
N ILE A 356 12.04 -23.98 31.44
CA ILE A 356 10.82 -23.57 30.72
C ILE A 356 9.57 -23.79 31.58
N ASP A 357 9.50 -24.93 32.25
CA ASP A 357 8.37 -25.28 33.11
C ASP A 357 8.30 -24.41 34.37
N GLU A 358 9.45 -24.02 34.89
CA GLU A 358 9.53 -23.15 36.05
C GLU A 358 9.22 -21.68 35.71
N LEU A 359 9.62 -21.20 34.53
CA LEU A 359 9.19 -19.90 33.99
C LEU A 359 7.68 -19.84 33.68
N LEU A 360 7.10 -20.96 33.21
CA LEU A 360 5.64 -21.11 33.06
C LEU A 360 4.93 -21.01 34.41
N PHE A 361 5.47 -21.66 35.43
CA PHE A 361 4.95 -21.62 36.79
C PHE A 361 5.00 -20.20 37.36
N LEU A 362 6.12 -19.50 37.22
CA LEU A 362 6.28 -18.11 37.66
C LEU A 362 5.38 -17.14 36.89
N GLY A 363 5.26 -17.31 35.57
CA GLY A 363 4.34 -16.54 34.76
C GLY A 363 2.89 -16.65 35.26
N LYS A 364 2.48 -17.88 35.60
CA LYS A 364 1.16 -18.19 36.19
C LYS A 364 1.00 -17.62 37.60
N GLN A 365 2.02 -17.72 38.44
CA GLN A 365 1.99 -17.23 39.83
C GLN A 365 1.91 -15.69 39.91
N TYR A 366 2.56 -14.97 38.99
CA TYR A 366 2.65 -13.51 39.00
C TYR A 366 1.80 -12.81 37.93
N CYS A 367 0.87 -13.52 37.28
CA CYS A 367 -0.03 -13.01 36.24
C CYS A 367 0.71 -12.24 35.13
N MET A 368 1.86 -12.77 34.70
CA MET A 368 2.67 -12.16 33.64
C MET A 368 2.33 -12.78 32.28
N ASN A 369 1.24 -12.27 31.70
CA ASN A 369 0.64 -12.80 30.46
C ASN A 369 1.65 -12.98 29.32
N ASN A 370 2.62 -12.07 29.17
CA ASN A 370 3.62 -12.17 28.10
C ASN A 370 4.64 -13.30 28.32
N LEU A 371 5.00 -13.60 29.57
CA LEU A 371 5.94 -14.68 29.92
C LEU A 371 5.27 -16.05 29.78
N ILE A 372 4.01 -16.18 30.21
CA ILE A 372 3.23 -17.42 30.02
C ILE A 372 3.09 -17.74 28.53
N ILE A 373 2.73 -16.75 27.71
CA ILE A 373 2.57 -16.92 26.26
C ILE A 373 3.88 -17.35 25.61
N LEU A 374 5.01 -16.73 26.00
CA LEU A 374 6.33 -17.06 25.49
C LEU A 374 6.73 -18.51 25.81
N CYS A 375 6.64 -18.91 27.08
CA CYS A 375 7.05 -20.25 27.49
C CYS A 375 6.09 -21.34 26.97
N THR A 376 4.80 -21.01 26.76
CA THR A 376 3.84 -21.94 26.11
C THR A 376 4.17 -22.10 24.62
N LEU A 377 4.65 -21.05 23.95
CA LEU A 377 5.09 -21.12 22.56
C LEU A 377 6.40 -21.90 22.41
N ILE A 378 7.32 -21.75 23.37
CA ILE A 378 8.56 -22.51 23.46
C ILE A 378 8.24 -24.00 23.55
N LYS A 379 7.37 -24.44 24.48
CA LYS A 379 7.02 -25.87 24.66
C LYS A 379 6.27 -26.54 23.48
N ILE A 380 5.79 -25.76 22.51
CA ILE A 380 5.04 -26.23 21.33
C ILE A 380 5.95 -26.37 20.10
N LEU A 381 7.10 -25.68 20.09
CA LEU A 381 8.16 -25.82 19.09
C LEU A 381 9.06 -27.00 19.47
#